data_AF-A0A357G1N0-F1
#
_entry.id   AF-A0A357G1N0-F1
#
_cell.length_a   1.000
_cell.length_b   1.000
_cell.length_c   1.000
_cell.angle_alpha   90.00
_cell.angle_beta   90.00
_cell.angle_gamma   90.00
#
_symmetry.space_group_name_H-M   'P 1'
#
loop_
_entity.id
_entity.type
_entity.pdbx_description
1 polymer ?
#
loop_
_entity_poly.entity_id
_entity_poly.type
_entity_poly.pdbx_seq_one_letter_code
_entity_poly.pdbx_strand_id
1 'polypeptide(L)'
;MIFNQEDVVMSIEQSLEVTSGFMFLILGLSFLLRPKEWVDWFEGVRIGGLRMALALGMMHLFFGALFVALHQVWSGWGMVLTVIGLWAMAEGTLYLLFPACIGKMIGWLWPCRNTVIRVSALITIILAAALIYPYCSERFSL
;
A
#
# COMPACT_ATOMS: atom_id res chain seq x y z
N MET A 1 22.76 -26.84 -25.71
CA MET A 1 22.19 -25.53 -25.33
C MET A 1 21.23 -25.81 -24.18
N ILE A 2 21.76 -25.82 -22.96
CA ILE A 2 20.96 -26.04 -21.75
C ILE A 2 20.42 -24.66 -21.39
N PHE A 3 19.12 -24.44 -21.56
CA PHE A 3 18.47 -23.27 -20.99
C PHE A 3 18.55 -23.42 -19.48
N ASN A 4 19.30 -22.54 -18.81
CA ASN A 4 19.32 -22.47 -17.36
C ASN A 4 17.89 -22.13 -16.90
N GLN A 5 17.24 -23.07 -16.23
CA GLN A 5 15.88 -22.91 -15.74
C GLN A 5 15.80 -21.95 -14.54
N GLU A 6 16.96 -21.48 -14.05
CA GLU A 6 17.12 -20.54 -12.94
C GLU A 6 16.93 -19.06 -13.34
N ASP A 7 16.90 -18.73 -14.64
CA ASP A 7 16.88 -17.34 -15.12
C ASP A 7 15.46 -16.72 -15.26
N VAL A 8 14.38 -17.46 -14.94
CA VAL A 8 13.00 -17.03 -15.24
C VAL A 8 12.12 -16.84 -14.00
N VAL A 9 12.56 -17.29 -12.82
CA VAL A 9 11.76 -17.21 -11.59
C VAL A 9 12.16 -15.95 -10.82
N MET A 10 11.23 -15.00 -10.71
CA MET A 10 11.42 -13.82 -9.84
C MET A 10 11.65 -14.25 -8.40
N SER A 11 12.50 -13.54 -7.67
CA SER A 11 12.60 -13.75 -6.22
C SER A 11 11.26 -13.42 -5.54
N ILE A 12 11.08 -13.86 -4.29
CA ILE A 12 9.87 -13.55 -3.52
C ILE A 12 9.74 -12.03 -3.35
N GLU A 13 10.84 -11.35 -3.07
CA GLU A 13 10.90 -9.90 -2.91
C GLU A 13 10.47 -9.20 -4.20
N GLN A 14 11.10 -9.53 -5.34
CA GLN A 14 10.72 -8.96 -6.64
C GLN A 14 9.25 -9.24 -7.00
N SER A 15 8.75 -10.44 -6.69
CA SER A 15 7.35 -10.80 -6.91
C SER A 15 6.40 -9.91 -6.09
N LEU A 16 6.75 -9.64 -4.83
CA LEU A 16 6.01 -8.74 -3.96
C LEU A 16 6.09 -7.28 -4.44
N GLU A 17 7.25 -6.81 -4.89
CA GLU A 17 7.43 -5.46 -5.45
C GLU A 17 6.55 -5.24 -6.67
N VAL A 18 6.63 -6.14 -7.67
CA VAL A 18 5.87 -6.04 -8.91
C VAL A 18 4.36 -6.17 -8.64
N THR A 19 3.96 -7.13 -7.81
CA THR A 19 2.54 -7.33 -7.46
C THR A 19 1.99 -6.11 -6.72
N SER A 20 2.72 -5.58 -5.74
CA SER A 20 2.31 -4.39 -4.98
C SER A 20 2.28 -3.15 -5.87
N GLY A 21 3.23 -3.03 -6.80
CA GLY A 21 3.25 -1.97 -7.80
C GLY A 21 1.97 -1.94 -8.64
N PHE A 22 1.53 -3.09 -9.15
CA PHE A 22 0.26 -3.16 -9.88
C PHE A 22 -0.96 -2.88 -9.00
N MET A 23 -0.97 -3.36 -7.76
CA MET A 23 -2.04 -3.04 -6.80
C MET A 23 -2.12 -1.53 -6.53
N PHE A 24 -0.99 -0.87 -6.30
CA PHE A 24 -0.94 0.59 -6.11
C PHE A 24 -1.34 1.37 -7.35
N LEU A 25 -1.01 0.87 -8.56
CA LEU A 25 -1.46 1.50 -9.80
C LEU A 25 -2.98 1.46 -9.91
N ILE A 26 -3.58 0.29 -9.71
CA ILE A 26 -5.04 0.10 -9.76
C ILE A 26 -5.72 0.95 -8.69
N LEU A 27 -5.18 0.96 -7.47
CA LEU A 27 -5.73 1.75 -6.36
C LEU A 27 -5.62 3.26 -6.62
N GLY A 28 -4.47 3.73 -7.12
CA GLY A 28 -4.26 5.14 -7.45
C GLY A 28 -5.13 5.63 -8.60
N LEU A 29 -5.29 4.81 -9.64
CA LEU A 29 -6.27 5.08 -10.69
C LEU A 29 -7.70 5.09 -10.14
N SER A 30 -8.03 4.21 -9.20
CA SER A 30 -9.33 4.22 -8.52
C SER A 30 -9.56 5.52 -7.75
N PHE A 31 -8.56 6.01 -7.00
CA PHE A 31 -8.64 7.32 -6.32
C PHE A 31 -8.83 8.48 -7.31
N LEU A 32 -8.15 8.43 -8.45
CA LEU A 32 -8.21 9.48 -9.47
C LEU A 32 -9.55 9.51 -10.20
N LEU A 33 -10.05 8.34 -10.60
CA LEU A 33 -11.25 8.19 -11.43
C LEU A 33 -12.54 8.22 -10.61
N ARG A 34 -12.49 7.80 -9.34
CA ARG A 34 -13.66 7.65 -8.45
C ARG A 34 -13.46 8.35 -7.11
N PRO A 35 -13.08 9.64 -7.08
CA PRO A 35 -12.71 10.31 -5.84
C PRO A 35 -13.89 10.46 -4.87
N LYS A 36 -15.13 10.53 -5.36
CA LYS A 36 -16.32 10.71 -4.51
C LYS A 36 -16.62 9.44 -3.72
N GLU A 37 -16.55 8.29 -4.38
CA GLU A 37 -16.78 6.98 -3.79
C GLU A 37 -15.77 6.69 -2.68
N TRP A 38 -14.51 7.12 -2.86
CA TRP A 38 -13.51 7.03 -1.82
C TRP A 38 -13.77 8.00 -0.67
N VAL A 39 -14.16 9.25 -0.94
CA VAL A 39 -14.58 10.19 0.12
C VAL A 39 -15.72 9.60 0.96
N ASP A 40 -16.73 9.02 0.31
CA ASP A 40 -17.87 8.40 0.99
C ASP A 40 -17.45 7.15 1.78
N TRP A 41 -16.52 6.35 1.26
CA TRP A 41 -15.94 5.23 1.99
C TRP A 41 -15.20 5.69 3.27
N PHE A 42 -14.35 6.72 3.16
CA PHE A 42 -13.64 7.27 4.32
C PHE A 42 -14.59 7.93 5.33
N GLU A 43 -15.70 8.50 4.88
CA GLU A 43 -16.77 8.94 5.79
C GLU A 43 -17.35 7.77 6.56
N GLY A 44 -17.64 6.67 5.85
CA GLY A 44 -18.10 5.41 6.45
C GLY A 44 -17.14 4.88 7.51
N VAL A 45 -15.84 4.94 7.25
CA VAL A 45 -14.82 4.59 8.25
C VAL A 45 -14.85 5.54 9.45
N ARG A 46 -14.97 6.85 9.21
CA ARG A 46 -15.01 7.87 10.27
C ARG A 46 -16.18 7.65 11.24
N ILE A 47 -17.36 7.31 10.71
CA ILE A 47 -18.57 7.12 11.52
C ILE A 47 -18.76 5.66 12.00
N GLY A 48 -18.06 4.70 11.41
CA GLY A 48 -18.21 3.27 11.68
C GLY A 48 -17.68 2.80 13.04
N GLY A 49 -16.98 3.66 13.77
CA GLY A 49 -16.56 3.44 15.16
C GLY A 49 -15.71 2.18 15.37
N LEU A 50 -15.93 1.50 16.49
CA LEU A 50 -15.12 0.35 16.91
C LEU A 50 -15.06 -0.78 15.87
N ARG A 51 -16.20 -1.12 15.25
CA ARG A 51 -16.27 -2.23 14.29
C ARG A 51 -15.36 -1.99 13.09
N MET A 52 -15.38 -0.77 12.55
CA MET A 52 -14.52 -0.42 11.42
C MET A 52 -13.05 -0.33 11.80
N ALA A 53 -12.75 0.21 12.98
CA ALA A 53 -11.38 0.27 13.48
C ALA A 53 -10.77 -1.13 13.65
N LEU A 54 -11.52 -2.10 14.21
CA LEU A 54 -11.04 -3.47 14.36
C LEU A 54 -10.85 -4.17 13.00
N ALA A 55 -11.79 -4.00 12.07
CA ALA A 55 -11.68 -4.60 10.74
C ALA A 55 -10.44 -4.09 9.98
N LEU A 56 -10.25 -2.77 9.94
CA LEU A 56 -9.09 -2.16 9.30
C LEU A 56 -7.79 -2.50 10.04
N GLY A 57 -7.84 -2.52 11.37
CA GLY A 57 -6.71 -2.91 12.22
C GLY A 57 -6.22 -4.33 11.92
N MET A 58 -7.13 -5.30 11.84
CA MET A 58 -6.79 -6.68 11.46
C MET A 58 -6.20 -6.76 10.05
N MET A 59 -6.80 -6.06 9.08
CA MET A 59 -6.29 -6.06 7.70
C MET A 59 -4.88 -5.47 7.63
N HIS A 60 -4.67 -4.28 8.20
CA HIS A 60 -3.37 -3.60 8.20
C HIS A 60 -2.31 -4.42 8.94
N LEU A 61 -2.65 -5.01 10.09
CA LEU A 61 -1.73 -5.86 10.83
C LEU A 61 -1.35 -7.12 10.04
N PHE A 62 -2.32 -7.79 9.42
CA PHE A 62 -2.07 -9.00 8.63
C PHE A 62 -1.16 -8.72 7.42
N PHE A 63 -1.51 -7.74 6.60
CA PHE A 63 -0.69 -7.39 5.43
C PHE A 63 0.66 -6.83 5.84
N GLY A 64 0.71 -5.95 6.85
CA GLY A 64 1.95 -5.41 7.37
C GLY A 64 2.90 -6.49 7.88
N ALA A 65 2.39 -7.45 8.66
CA ALA A 65 3.18 -8.58 9.14
C ALA A 65 3.69 -9.46 7.99
N LEU A 66 2.88 -9.70 6.95
CA LEU A 66 3.32 -10.43 5.76
C LEU A 66 4.44 -9.70 5.02
N PHE A 67 4.32 -8.39 4.78
CA PHE A 67 5.38 -7.61 4.15
C PHE A 67 6.65 -7.60 4.99
N VAL A 68 6.56 -7.42 6.31
CA VAL A 68 7.72 -7.47 7.19
C VAL A 68 8.36 -8.86 7.19
N ALA A 69 7.58 -9.93 7.17
CA ALA A 69 8.14 -11.29 7.16
C ALA A 69 8.79 -11.67 5.83
N LEU A 70 8.24 -11.19 4.71
CA LEU A 70 8.59 -11.67 3.36
C LEU A 70 9.39 -10.64 2.52
N HIS A 71 9.55 -9.41 3.01
CA HIS A 71 10.18 -8.31 2.26
C HIS A 71 11.14 -7.50 3.14
N GLN A 72 12.42 -7.89 3.15
CA GLN A 72 13.49 -7.27 3.97
C GLN A 72 14.51 -6.52 3.11
N VAL A 73 14.02 -5.78 2.11
CA VAL A 73 14.85 -4.95 1.24
C VAL A 73 15.03 -3.57 1.87
N TRP A 74 16.26 -3.16 2.14
CA TRP A 74 16.60 -1.90 2.81
C TRP A 74 17.41 -0.93 1.93
N SER A 75 17.41 -1.17 0.62
CA SER A 75 18.12 -0.36 -0.37
C SER A 75 17.28 -0.14 -1.61
N GLY A 76 17.55 0.95 -2.33
CA GLY A 76 16.88 1.26 -3.60
C GLY A 76 15.37 1.51 -3.44
N TRP A 77 14.64 1.32 -4.54
CA TRP A 77 13.18 1.52 -4.58
C TRP A 77 12.39 0.48 -3.79
N GLY A 78 12.90 -0.76 -3.71
CA GLY A 78 12.30 -1.84 -2.91
C GLY A 78 12.15 -1.51 -1.42
N MET A 79 13.04 -0.68 -0.87
CA MET A 79 12.95 -0.18 0.51
C MET A 79 11.60 0.46 0.84
N VAL A 80 10.97 1.11 -0.15
CA VAL A 80 9.67 1.76 0.04
C VAL A 80 8.60 0.74 0.45
N LEU A 81 8.62 -0.46 -0.12
CA LEU A 81 7.65 -1.50 0.21
C LEU A 81 7.86 -2.05 1.62
N THR A 82 9.12 -2.20 2.06
CA THR A 82 9.46 -2.59 3.44
C THR A 82 8.98 -1.53 4.44
N VAL A 83 9.17 -0.24 4.15
CA VAL A 83 8.67 0.85 5.00
C VAL A 83 7.14 0.86 5.05
N ILE A 84 6.46 0.65 3.93
CA ILE A 84 4.98 0.53 3.88
C ILE A 84 4.51 -0.65 4.72
N GLY A 85 5.18 -1.81 4.66
CA GLY A 85 4.87 -2.98 5.48
C GLY A 85 4.96 -2.69 6.98
N LEU A 86 6.05 -2.04 7.41
CA LEU A 86 6.23 -1.62 8.80
C LEU A 86 5.17 -0.60 9.24
N TRP A 87 4.86 0.37 8.38
CA TRP A 87 3.83 1.37 8.63
C TRP A 87 2.45 0.71 8.79
N ALA A 88 2.06 -0.19 7.88
CA ALA A 88 0.81 -0.93 7.97
C ALA A 88 0.73 -1.78 9.24
N MET A 89 1.82 -2.44 9.63
CA MET A 89 1.87 -3.22 10.87
C MET A 89 1.67 -2.33 12.10
N ALA A 90 2.30 -1.15 12.12
CA ALA A 90 2.16 -0.17 13.18
C ALA A 90 0.72 0.40 13.25
N GLU A 91 0.14 0.82 12.12
CA GLU A 91 -1.25 1.28 12.06
C GLU A 91 -2.24 0.20 12.50
N GLY A 92 -2.06 -1.03 12.01
CA GLY A 92 -2.88 -2.16 12.41
C GLY A 92 -2.89 -2.38 13.92
N THR A 93 -1.70 -2.31 14.52
CA THR A 93 -1.52 -2.38 15.97
C THR A 93 -2.22 -1.22 16.69
N LEU A 94 -2.04 0.01 16.21
CA LEU A 94 -2.68 1.19 16.78
C LEU A 94 -4.20 1.13 16.70
N TYR A 95 -4.78 0.69 15.60
CA TYR A 95 -6.23 0.60 15.44
C TYR A 95 -6.86 -0.51 16.29
N LEU A 96 -6.12 -1.59 16.56
CA LEU A 96 -6.58 -2.66 17.44
C LEU A 96 -6.48 -2.30 18.93
N LEU A 97 -5.38 -1.65 19.34
CA LEU A 97 -5.17 -1.26 20.74
C LEU A 97 -5.89 0.06 21.09
N PHE A 98 -6.00 0.98 20.14
CA PHE A 98 -6.57 2.31 20.32
C PHE A 98 -7.56 2.66 19.19
N PRO A 99 -8.72 1.97 19.12
CA PRO A 99 -9.65 2.08 17.99
C PRO A 99 -10.24 3.48 17.77
N ALA A 100 -10.21 4.35 18.80
CA ALA A 100 -10.62 5.74 18.66
C ALA A 100 -9.68 6.58 17.77
N CYS A 101 -8.45 6.13 17.51
CA CYS A 101 -7.45 6.90 16.76
C CYS A 101 -7.85 7.12 15.30
N ILE A 102 -8.37 6.10 14.61
CA ILE A 102 -8.68 6.21 13.17
C ILE A 102 -9.77 7.25 12.88
N GLY A 103 -10.85 7.25 13.66
CA GLY A 103 -11.94 8.21 13.49
C GLY A 103 -11.49 9.65 13.77
N LYS A 104 -10.64 9.84 14.78
CA LYS A 104 -10.03 11.16 15.07
C LYS A 104 -9.11 11.63 13.95
N MET A 105 -8.26 10.75 13.43
CA MET A 105 -7.34 11.05 12.34
C MET A 105 -8.09 11.45 11.06
N ILE A 106 -9.08 10.65 10.65
CA ILE A 106 -9.91 10.98 9.48
C ILE A 106 -10.68 12.27 9.70
N GLY A 107 -11.22 12.49 10.91
CA GLY A 107 -11.91 13.73 11.27
C GLY A 107 -11.01 14.97 11.15
N TRP A 108 -9.74 14.87 11.54
CA TRP A 108 -8.77 15.94 11.40
C TRP A 108 -8.45 16.28 9.93
N LEU A 109 -8.38 15.25 9.07
CA LEU A 109 -8.14 15.41 7.63
C LEU A 109 -9.39 15.78 6.82
N TRP A 110 -10.57 15.72 7.43
CA TRP A 110 -11.87 15.87 6.78
C TRP A 110 -12.06 17.20 6.00
N PRO A 111 -11.64 18.37 6.51
CA PRO A 111 -11.75 19.63 5.77
C PRO A 111 -11.03 19.58 4.41
N CYS A 112 -9.94 18.83 4.34
CA CYS A 112 -9.10 18.68 3.16
C CYS A 112 -9.36 17.38 2.37
N ARG A 113 -10.46 16.66 2.65
CA ARG A 113 -10.69 15.29 2.13
C ARG A 113 -10.50 15.13 0.62
N ASN A 114 -11.02 16.06 -0.19
CA ASN A 114 -10.89 15.99 -1.65
C ASN A 114 -9.43 16.12 -2.09
N THR A 115 -8.69 17.02 -1.46
CA THR A 115 -7.25 17.21 -1.71
C THR A 115 -6.48 15.98 -1.25
N VAL A 116 -6.78 15.44 -0.08
CA VAL A 116 -6.16 14.21 0.43
C VAL A 116 -6.35 13.06 -0.56
N ILE A 117 -7.57 12.82 -1.06
CA ILE A 117 -7.80 11.75 -2.05
C ILE A 117 -7.01 11.96 -3.34
N ARG A 118 -6.96 13.19 -3.87
CA ARG A 118 -6.19 13.49 -5.09
C ARG A 118 -4.69 13.34 -4.89
N VAL A 119 -4.17 13.80 -3.76
CA VAL A 119 -2.75 13.64 -3.41
C VAL A 119 -2.42 12.17 -3.21
N SER A 120 -3.28 11.41 -2.52
CA SER A 120 -3.14 9.96 -2.39
C SER A 120 -3.14 9.25 -3.73
N ALA A 121 -3.96 9.68 -4.69
CA ALA A 121 -3.94 9.15 -6.06
C ALA A 121 -2.57 9.32 -6.73
N LEU A 122 -2.01 10.53 -6.65
CA LEU A 122 -0.69 10.81 -7.25
C LEU A 122 0.42 10.03 -6.55
N ILE A 123 0.43 10.03 -5.22
CA ILE A 123 1.43 9.29 -4.42
C ILE A 123 1.38 7.80 -4.77
N THR A 124 0.20 7.19 -4.79
CA THR A 124 0.05 5.75 -5.08
C THR A 124 0.47 5.40 -6.51
N ILE A 125 0.17 6.25 -7.50
CA ILE A 125 0.66 6.05 -8.89
C ILE A 125 2.19 6.17 -8.97
N ILE A 126 2.79 7.14 -8.27
CA ILE A 126 4.26 7.30 -8.23
C ILE A 126 4.91 6.08 -7.58
N LEU A 127 4.36 5.61 -6.46
CA LEU A 127 4.83 4.39 -5.79
C LEU A 127 4.75 3.17 -6.70
N ALA A 128 3.66 3.03 -7.45
CA ALA A 128 3.53 1.97 -8.44
C ALA A 128 4.63 2.01 -9.49
N ALA A 129 4.90 3.19 -10.06
CA ALA A 129 5.96 3.36 -11.03
C ALA A 129 7.34 3.04 -10.43
N ALA A 130 7.62 3.50 -9.20
CA ALA A 130 8.89 3.26 -8.51
C ALA A 130 9.15 1.76 -8.25
N LEU A 131 8.12 0.99 -7.94
CA LEU A 131 8.26 -0.46 -7.69
C LEU A 131 8.33 -1.29 -8.99
N ILE A 132 7.65 -0.87 -10.05
CA ILE A 132 7.65 -1.61 -11.33
C ILE A 132 8.90 -1.30 -12.17
N TYR A 133 9.41 -0.07 -12.08
CA TYR A 133 10.49 0.42 -12.94
C TYR A 133 11.77 -0.45 -12.92
N PRO A 134 12.33 -0.85 -11.76
CA PRO A 134 13.57 -1.64 -11.71
C PRO A 134 13.43 -2.95 -12.50
N TYR A 135 12.33 -3.67 -12.28
CA TYR A 135 12.01 -4.92 -12.97
C TYR A 135 11.91 -4.74 -14.49
N CYS A 136 11.22 -3.69 -14.96
CA CYS A 136 11.15 -3.40 -16.39
C CYS A 136 12.52 -3.02 -16.96
N SER A 137 13.31 -2.23 -16.24
CA SER A 137 14.62 -1.77 -16.71
C SER A 137 15.59 -2.94 -16.89
N GLU A 138 15.65 -3.87 -15.94
CA GLU A 138 16.51 -5.05 -16.01
C GLU A 138 16.11 -6.01 -17.14
N ARG A 139 14.79 -6.12 -17.41
CA ARG A 139 14.27 -7.07 -18.40
C ARG A 139 14.31 -6.58 -19.85
N PHE A 140 14.32 -5.26 -20.08
CA PHE A 140 14.27 -4.66 -21.42
C PHE A 140 15.55 -3.93 -21.84
N SER A 141 16.60 -3.95 -21.00
CA SER A 141 17.95 -3.52 -21.39
C SER A 141 18.62 -4.62 -22.22
N LEU A 142 18.29 -4.68 -23.52
CA LEU A 142 19.00 -5.47 -24.54
C LEU A 142 20.23 -4.73 -25.05
#